data_AF-A0A4T0USN2-F1
#
_entry.id   AF-A0A4T0USN2-F1
#
_cell.length_a   1.000
_cell.length_b   1.000
_cell.length_c   1.000
_cell.angle_alpha   90.00
_cell.angle_beta   90.00
_cell.angle_gamma   90.00
#
_symmetry.space_group_name_H-M   'P 1'
#
loop_
_entity.id
_entity.type
_entity.pdbx_description
1 polymer ?
#
loop_
_entity_poly.entity_id
_entity_poly.type
_entity_poly.pdbx_seq_one_letter_code
_entity_poly.pdbx_strand_id
1 'polypeptide(L)'
;MATIRFRRGTTRRWNRVNPVLAQGEPGLDVRTRVLKIGDGKSRWKALTGYLDADAVADLVDSAVAKAVDKAVASAVAGLDAMPCVRWSAGSGWPARPVSDETVTVLWYDPSGSAAAPAAAVDGVDLFVQPTA
;
A
#
# COMPACT_ATOMS: atom_id res chain seq x y z
N MET A 1 46.20 -17.87 -0.99
CA MET A 1 45.54 -16.56 -1.22
C MET A 1 44.82 -16.16 0.06
N ALA A 2 44.93 -14.91 0.51
CA ALA A 2 44.25 -14.46 1.73
C ALA A 2 42.84 -13.95 1.39
N THR A 3 41.82 -14.39 2.14
CA THR A 3 40.45 -13.89 2.00
C THR A 3 40.19 -12.80 3.03
N ILE A 4 39.86 -11.60 2.58
CA ILE A 4 39.44 -10.51 3.46
C ILE A 4 37.96 -10.70 3.82
N ARG A 5 37.65 -10.59 5.11
CA ARG A 5 36.28 -10.69 5.62
C ARG A 5 35.97 -9.49 6.50
N PHE A 6 34.93 -8.73 6.13
CA PHE A 6 34.46 -7.62 6.95
C PHE A 6 33.76 -8.10 8.22
N ARG A 7 33.70 -7.21 9.22
CA ARG A 7 32.86 -7.40 10.38
C ARG A 7 31.41 -7.43 9.91
N ARG A 8 30.69 -8.50 10.22
CA ARG A 8 29.35 -8.76 9.69
C ARG A 8 28.38 -9.24 10.74
N GLY A 9 27.11 -8.96 10.54
CA GLY A 9 26.03 -9.35 11.44
C GLY A 9 24.66 -9.10 10.81
N THR A 10 23.60 -9.57 11.47
CA THR A 10 22.23 -9.26 11.06
C THR A 10 21.82 -7.90 11.63
N THR A 11 20.81 -7.26 11.02
CA THR A 11 20.20 -6.01 11.51
C THR A 11 19.89 -6.05 12.99
N ARG A 12 19.34 -7.17 13.48
CA ARG A 12 19.04 -7.37 14.90
C ARG A 12 20.30 -7.31 15.77
N ARG A 13 21.37 -7.99 15.35
CA ARG A 13 22.64 -8.03 16.09
C ARG A 13 23.30 -6.65 16.10
N TRP A 14 23.35 -5.97 14.97
CA TRP A 14 23.91 -4.63 14.87
C TRP A 14 23.12 -3.61 15.69
N ASN A 15 21.78 -3.66 15.65
CA ASN A 15 20.93 -2.77 16.44
C ASN A 15 21.02 -3.01 17.95
N ARG A 16 21.20 -4.27 18.37
CA ARG A 16 21.35 -4.64 19.78
C ARG A 16 22.72 -4.26 20.34
N VAL A 17 23.79 -4.58 19.62
CA VAL A 17 25.17 -4.31 20.10
C VAL A 17 25.52 -2.82 19.94
N ASN A 18 25.06 -2.22 18.84
CA ASN A 18 25.29 -0.82 18.47
C ASN A 18 26.73 -0.33 18.77
N PRO A 19 27.76 -1.00 18.23
CA PRO A 19 29.14 -0.68 18.53
C PRO A 19 29.58 0.61 17.83
N VAL A 20 30.63 1.24 18.35
CA VAL A 20 31.45 2.21 17.60
C VAL A 20 32.45 1.40 16.78
N LEU A 21 32.48 1.64 15.47
CA LEU A 21 33.46 1.04 14.56
C LEU A 21 34.69 1.94 14.50
N ALA A 22 35.88 1.37 14.45
CA ALA A 22 37.11 2.14 14.32
C ALA A 22 37.11 2.95 13.01
N GLN A 23 37.93 3.99 12.95
CA GLN A 23 38.01 4.84 11.75
C GLN A 23 38.41 4.00 10.54
N GLY A 24 37.58 4.02 9.50
CA GLY A 24 37.77 3.23 8.28
C GLY A 24 37.37 1.75 8.40
N GLU A 25 36.89 1.27 9.56
CA GLU A 25 36.46 -0.12 9.74
C GLU A 25 35.12 -0.38 9.00
N PRO A 26 35.07 -1.29 8.01
CA PRO A 26 33.83 -1.64 7.33
C PRO A 26 32.99 -2.62 8.16
N GLY A 27 31.69 -2.31 8.27
CA GLY A 27 30.68 -3.18 8.85
C GLY A 27 29.56 -3.50 7.86
N LEU A 28 29.20 -4.79 7.74
CA LEU A 28 28.17 -5.27 6.82
C LEU A 28 26.95 -5.81 7.59
N ASP A 29 25.76 -5.31 7.28
CA ASP A 29 24.49 -5.94 7.64
C ASP A 29 24.09 -6.94 6.56
N VAL A 30 24.15 -8.23 6.87
CA VAL A 30 23.89 -9.29 5.88
C VAL A 30 22.42 -9.44 5.52
N ARG A 31 21.49 -8.82 6.28
CA ARG A 31 20.05 -8.93 6.02
C ARG A 31 19.56 -7.82 5.10
N THR A 32 20.01 -6.60 5.35
CA THR A 32 19.64 -5.42 4.55
C THR A 32 20.67 -5.07 3.49
N ARG A 33 21.78 -5.82 3.44
CA ARG A 33 22.93 -5.59 2.56
C ARG A 33 23.56 -4.18 2.71
N VAL A 34 23.32 -3.52 3.84
CA VAL A 34 23.89 -2.20 4.13
C VAL A 34 25.35 -2.35 4.57
N LEU A 35 26.24 -1.66 3.85
CA LEU A 35 27.61 -1.42 4.28
C LEU A 35 27.67 -0.08 5.03
N LYS A 36 28.37 -0.03 6.15
CA LYS A 36 28.72 1.22 6.84
C LYS A 36 30.20 1.27 7.13
N ILE A 37 30.78 2.47 7.11
CA ILE A 37 32.19 2.69 7.46
C ILE A 37 32.27 3.45 8.78
N GLY A 38 33.09 2.96 9.70
CA GLY A 38 33.33 3.61 10.99
C GLY A 38 34.08 4.94 10.85
N ASP A 39 33.71 5.90 11.68
CA ASP A 39 34.40 7.18 11.86
C ASP A 39 35.20 7.23 13.19
N GLY A 40 35.23 6.12 13.94
CA GLY A 40 35.88 6.03 15.25
C GLY A 40 35.10 6.66 16.40
N LYS A 41 33.91 7.24 16.17
CA LYS A 41 33.16 8.02 17.18
C LYS A 41 31.69 7.63 17.24
N SER A 42 31.03 7.55 16.10
CA SER A 42 29.61 7.28 15.97
C SER A 42 29.31 5.79 16.13
N ARG A 43 28.19 5.49 16.79
CA ARG A 43 27.68 4.12 16.91
C ARG A 43 27.03 3.70 15.59
N TRP A 44 26.96 2.39 15.33
CA TRP A 44 26.37 1.78 14.11
C TRP A 44 25.07 2.44 13.64
N LYS A 45 24.14 2.74 14.55
CA LYS A 45 22.84 3.35 14.21
C LYS A 45 22.96 4.75 13.61
N ALA A 46 23.99 5.53 14.01
CA ALA A 46 24.21 6.90 13.55
C ALA A 46 25.10 6.98 12.30
N LEU A 47 25.79 5.90 11.93
CA LEU A 47 26.62 5.87 10.73
C LEU A 47 25.78 5.91 9.45
N THR A 48 26.26 6.64 8.45
CA THR A 48 25.72 6.60 7.08
C THR A 48 25.87 5.19 6.51
N GLY A 49 24.82 4.71 5.85
CA GLY A 49 24.81 3.43 5.15
C GLY A 49 24.91 3.60 3.65
N TYR A 50 25.60 2.64 3.02
CA TYR A 50 25.72 2.47 1.58
C TYR A 50 25.00 1.17 1.22
N LEU A 51 24.13 1.25 0.23
CA LEU A 51 23.34 0.14 -0.29
C LEU A 51 23.85 -0.22 -1.68
N ASP A 52 23.76 -1.49 -2.05
CA ASP A 52 23.85 -1.89 -3.45
C ASP A 52 22.57 -1.51 -4.20
N ALA A 53 22.67 -1.40 -5.53
CA ALA A 53 21.55 -0.96 -6.37
C ALA A 53 20.34 -1.90 -6.28
N ASP A 54 20.57 -3.21 -6.14
CA ASP A 54 19.50 -4.20 -6.02
C ASP A 54 18.76 -4.03 -4.68
N ALA A 55 19.49 -3.78 -3.60
CA ALA A 55 18.89 -3.48 -2.29
C ALA A 55 18.07 -2.18 -2.32
N VAL A 56 18.46 -1.19 -3.12
CA VAL A 56 17.64 0.02 -3.33
C VAL A 56 16.37 -0.31 -4.11
N ALA A 57 16.46 -1.13 -5.17
CA ALA A 57 15.29 -1.58 -5.93
C ALA A 57 14.31 -2.36 -5.04
N ASP A 58 14.80 -3.32 -4.25
CA ASP A 58 13.99 -4.11 -3.30
C ASP A 58 13.23 -3.22 -2.29
N LEU A 59 13.90 -2.15 -1.81
CA LEU A 59 13.30 -1.18 -0.90
C LEU A 59 12.22 -0.34 -1.59
N VAL A 60 12.44 0.09 -2.82
CA VAL A 60 11.48 0.86 -3.62
C VAL A 60 10.24 -0.01 -3.91
N ASP A 61 10.42 -1.23 -4.38
CA ASP A 61 9.31 -2.16 -4.66
C ASP A 61 8.47 -2.44 -3.41
N SER A 62 9.15 -2.67 -2.28
CA SER A 62 8.47 -2.85 -0.99
C SER A 62 7.69 -1.61 -0.54
N ALA A 63 8.22 -0.41 -0.81
CA ALA A 63 7.56 0.84 -0.46
C ALA A 63 6.36 1.11 -1.36
N VAL A 64 6.48 0.86 -2.68
CA VAL A 64 5.39 0.99 -3.65
C VAL A 64 4.27 0.01 -3.33
N ALA A 65 4.56 -1.26 -3.06
CA ALA A 65 3.55 -2.25 -2.69
C ALA A 65 2.74 -1.79 -1.46
N LYS A 66 3.41 -1.35 -0.39
CA LYS A 66 2.73 -0.83 0.81
C LYS A 66 1.91 0.44 0.54
N ALA A 67 2.39 1.31 -0.34
CA ALA A 67 1.66 2.51 -0.72
C ALA A 67 0.40 2.17 -1.51
N VAL A 68 0.47 1.21 -2.44
CA VAL A 68 -0.67 0.68 -3.18
C VAL A 68 -1.66 0.03 -2.23
N ASP A 69 -1.23 -0.86 -1.34
CA ASP A 69 -2.09 -1.51 -0.34
C ASP A 69 -2.85 -0.47 0.50
N LYS A 70 -2.13 0.58 0.96
CA LYS A 70 -2.74 1.67 1.73
C LYS A 70 -3.75 2.47 0.91
N ALA A 71 -3.44 2.77 -0.36
CA ALA A 71 -4.33 3.51 -1.24
C ALA A 71 -5.60 2.72 -1.56
N VAL A 72 -5.46 1.42 -1.87
CA VAL A 72 -6.59 0.51 -2.08
C VAL A 72 -7.44 0.41 -0.83
N ALA A 73 -6.84 0.21 0.35
CA ALA A 73 -7.58 0.17 1.61
C ALA A 73 -8.35 1.47 1.87
N SER A 74 -7.75 2.63 1.59
CA SER A 74 -8.44 3.93 1.72
C SER A 74 -9.58 4.09 0.72
N ALA A 75 -9.42 3.60 -0.52
CA ALA A 75 -10.46 3.67 -1.53
C ALA A 75 -11.63 2.74 -1.18
N VAL A 76 -11.35 1.51 -0.76
CA VAL A 76 -12.37 0.55 -0.31
C VAL A 76 -13.12 1.08 0.91
N ALA A 77 -12.41 1.64 1.89
CA ALA A 77 -13.06 2.28 3.05
C ALA A 77 -13.94 3.46 2.63
N GLY A 78 -13.53 4.22 1.61
CA GLY A 78 -14.34 5.28 1.01
C GLY A 78 -15.63 4.73 0.39
N LEU A 79 -15.55 3.62 -0.35
CA LEU A 79 -16.70 2.95 -0.96
C LEU A 79 -17.64 2.34 0.10
N ASP A 80 -17.10 1.69 1.14
CA ASP A 80 -17.88 1.09 2.24
C ASP A 80 -18.63 2.14 3.05
N ALA A 81 -18.08 3.36 3.14
CA ALA A 81 -18.70 4.50 3.81
C ALA A 81 -19.73 5.24 2.93
N MET A 82 -19.86 4.90 1.64
CA MET A 82 -20.89 5.50 0.79
C MET A 82 -22.27 5.05 1.27
N PRO A 83 -23.26 5.97 1.33
CA PRO A 83 -24.63 5.59 1.66
C PRO A 83 -25.15 4.61 0.60
N CYS A 84 -25.21 3.32 0.94
CA CYS A 84 -25.73 2.29 0.05
C CYS A 84 -27.23 2.10 0.31
N VAL A 85 -28.06 2.32 -0.71
CA VAL A 85 -29.48 1.99 -0.65
C VAL A 85 -29.64 0.53 -1.05
N ARG A 86 -29.89 -0.36 -0.09
CA ARG A 86 -30.25 -1.76 -0.37
C ARG A 86 -31.75 -1.86 -0.63
N TRP A 87 -32.14 -2.13 -1.87
CA TRP A 87 -33.55 -2.35 -2.21
C TRP A 87 -33.93 -3.83 -2.05
N SER A 88 -35.05 -4.10 -1.36
CA SER A 88 -35.70 -5.40 -1.33
C SER A 88 -36.90 -5.36 -2.26
N ALA A 89 -36.86 -6.13 -3.35
CA ALA A 89 -37.94 -6.19 -4.33
C ALA A 89 -39.25 -6.66 -3.67
N GLY A 90 -40.28 -5.82 -3.72
CA GLY A 90 -41.61 -6.14 -3.18
C GLY A 90 -42.78 -5.40 -3.83
N SER A 91 -42.56 -4.24 -4.44
CA SER A 91 -43.65 -3.49 -5.08
C SER A 91 -43.11 -2.37 -5.98
N GLY A 92 -42.98 -2.66 -7.28
CA GLY A 92 -42.73 -1.65 -8.32
C GLY A 92 -41.37 -0.95 -8.29
N TRP A 93 -41.05 -0.27 -9.39
CA TRP A 93 -39.91 0.64 -9.48
C TRP A 93 -40.04 1.73 -8.41
N PRO A 94 -38.97 2.03 -7.65
CA PRO A 94 -39.02 3.15 -6.71
C PRO A 94 -39.36 4.45 -7.45
N ALA A 95 -40.44 5.12 -7.05
CA ALA A 95 -40.56 6.55 -7.31
C ALA A 95 -39.42 7.22 -6.52
N ARG A 96 -38.43 7.77 -7.25
CA ARG A 96 -37.25 8.49 -6.75
C ARG A 96 -37.24 8.72 -5.23
N PRO A 97 -36.67 7.81 -4.43
CA PRO A 97 -36.25 8.19 -3.09
C PRO A 97 -34.90 8.87 -3.31
N VAL A 98 -34.86 10.20 -3.27
CA VAL A 98 -33.91 11.02 -2.49
C VAL A 98 -34.11 12.47 -2.99
N SER A 99 -34.63 13.34 -2.13
CA SER A 99 -34.73 14.78 -2.37
C SER A 99 -33.42 15.53 -2.05
N ASP A 100 -32.29 14.83 -2.11
CA ASP A 100 -30.97 15.33 -1.72
C ASP A 100 -29.99 14.99 -2.84
N GLU A 101 -29.51 16.03 -3.54
CA GLU A 101 -28.67 15.93 -4.74
C GLU A 101 -27.29 15.31 -4.46
N THR A 102 -26.98 14.96 -3.22
CA THR A 102 -25.68 14.42 -2.78
C THR A 102 -25.61 12.90 -2.72
N VAL A 103 -26.69 12.18 -3.07
CA VAL A 103 -26.72 10.72 -3.00
C VAL A 103 -26.57 10.12 -4.40
N THR A 104 -25.43 9.49 -4.68
CA THR A 104 -25.24 8.64 -5.86
C THR A 104 -26.11 7.38 -5.70
N VAL A 105 -27.12 7.20 -6.56
CA VAL A 105 -28.03 6.04 -6.52
C VAL A 105 -27.69 5.09 -7.67
N LEU A 106 -27.30 3.85 -7.34
CA LEU A 106 -27.11 2.74 -8.29
C LEU A 106 -28.47 2.11 -8.66
N TRP A 107 -28.75 1.90 -9.96
CA TRP A 107 -29.98 1.26 -10.46
C TRP A 107 -29.65 0.03 -11.34
N TYR A 108 -30.43 -1.06 -11.23
CA TYR A 108 -30.33 -2.29 -12.06
C TYR A 108 -31.71 -2.75 -12.55
N ASP A 109 -31.83 -3.07 -13.84
CA ASP A 109 -33.03 -3.67 -14.46
C ASP A 109 -32.72 -5.07 -15.02
N PRO A 110 -33.19 -6.15 -14.38
CA PRO A 110 -33.02 -7.50 -14.90
C PRO A 110 -33.93 -7.83 -16.10
N SER A 111 -34.90 -6.98 -16.44
CA SER A 111 -35.92 -7.27 -17.45
C SER A 111 -35.57 -6.80 -18.87
N GLY A 112 -34.43 -6.13 -19.04
CA GLY A 112 -33.91 -5.72 -20.35
C GLY A 112 -34.82 -4.75 -21.12
N SER A 113 -35.75 -4.06 -20.45
CA SER A 113 -36.76 -3.22 -21.13
C SER A 113 -37.01 -1.86 -20.48
N ALA A 114 -36.10 -1.37 -19.63
CA ALA A 114 -36.09 0.05 -19.25
C ALA A 114 -35.23 0.87 -20.21
N ALA A 115 -35.86 1.84 -20.88
CA ALA A 115 -35.13 2.95 -21.51
C ALA A 115 -34.24 3.63 -20.46
N ALA A 116 -32.99 3.94 -20.83
CA ALA A 116 -32.08 4.69 -19.96
C ALA A 116 -32.76 5.98 -19.47
N PRO A 117 -32.59 6.38 -18.19
CA PRO A 117 -33.10 7.67 -17.72
C PRO A 117 -32.52 8.80 -18.57
N ALA A 118 -33.37 9.75 -18.98
CA ALA A 118 -33.08 10.80 -19.96
C ALA A 118 -31.99 11.83 -19.58
N ALA A 119 -31.26 11.64 -18.49
CA ALA A 119 -30.16 12.51 -18.09
C ALA A 119 -29.06 11.67 -17.44
N ALA A 120 -27.94 11.54 -18.16
CA ALA A 120 -26.70 11.00 -17.62
C ALA A 120 -26.19 11.95 -16.54
N VAL A 121 -25.89 11.41 -15.37
CA VAL A 121 -25.10 12.11 -14.35
C VAL A 121 -23.74 11.43 -14.34
N ASP A 122 -22.68 12.22 -14.53
CA ASP A 122 -21.29 11.78 -14.52
C ASP A 122 -20.97 10.98 -13.25
N GLY A 123 -20.54 9.74 -13.43
CA GLY A 123 -20.13 8.82 -12.37
C GLY A 123 -19.88 7.42 -12.93
N VAL A 124 -18.83 6.75 -12.45
CA VAL A 124 -18.45 5.40 -12.91
C VAL A 124 -19.23 4.35 -12.12
N ASP A 125 -20.01 3.52 -12.82
CA ASP A 125 -20.73 2.37 -12.27
C ASP A 125 -19.95 1.05 -12.47
N LEU A 126 -19.92 0.19 -11.44
CA LEU A 126 -19.29 -1.14 -11.44
C LEU A 126 -20.26 -2.18 -10.88
N PHE A 127 -20.56 -3.23 -11.65
CA PHE A 127 -21.41 -4.35 -11.22
C PHE A 127 -20.66 -5.69 -11.31
N VAL A 128 -20.75 -6.51 -10.26
CA VAL A 128 -20.29 -7.92 -10.23
C VAL A 128 -21.48 -8.79 -9.80
N GLN A 129 -21.80 -9.83 -10.56
CA GLN A 129 -22.81 -10.81 -10.17
C GLN A 129 -22.21 -11.86 -9.23
N PRO A 130 -22.81 -12.14 -8.05
CA PRO A 130 -22.60 -13.41 -7.38
C PRO A 130 -23.41 -14.48 -8.15
N THR A 131 -22.71 -15.44 -8.76
CA THR A 131 -23.36 -16.65 -9.28
C THR A 131 -23.96 -17.44 -8.13
N ALA A 132 -25.22 -17.85 -8.30
CA ALA A 132 -25.88 -18.85 -7.45
C ALA A 132 -25.15 -20.21 -7.50
#